data_AF-A0A1V2LND7-F1
#
_entry.id   AF-A0A1V2LND7-F1
#
_cell.length_a   1.000
_cell.length_b   1.000
_cell.length_c   1.000
_cell.angle_alpha   90.00
_cell.angle_beta   90.00
_cell.angle_gamma   90.00
#
_symmetry.space_group_name_H-M   'P 1'
#
loop_
_entity.id
_entity.type
_entity.pdbx_description
1 polymer ?
#
loop_
_entity_poly.entity_id
_entity_poly.type
_entity_poly.pdbx_seq_one_letter_code
_entity_poly.pdbx_strand_id
1 'polypeptide(L)'
;MSELGDLVEYTSNVPSGYITKALDLTRTLALTTTVTPQFTLPLATISSIITVAQNNQDSAFSALKTISNTANVTSLFNAAVNAQATLNYYSLLQEQATQTSLATETSFISKVAQASAVMNKVVYETPFYGGNPPNISSNGALVAIFLIFCILHLILGIFYRQTWFLVCWVIGLFLEVIGYIGRVLSSRDIMGLGPYIMQSTCITIAPTLMMAGIYYIVGQVTVIYGQQYSLLKATRYSKIFIFCDVVSFLTQSAGGGLAATASNGEMGRHLLLAGLAFQTVSMVFFQFLWFYLIINIVKAWRSDRVPPFNPEYLHIRERGVLPYFIVSVSIAVMLIFVRSIYRLAELAEGWDSKLTIDERYFMVLEALMIVLATFCMTVLHPGLAYGRNANLVVKNQTATTQEDAPYIYPTNKDYDYYGRKFL
;
A
#
# COMPACT_ATOMS: atom_id res chain seq x y z
N MET A 1 -29.86 -11.91 -27.38
CA MET A 1 -30.57 -12.06 -26.08
C MET A 1 -30.50 -13.49 -25.53
N SER A 2 -30.06 -14.50 -26.29
CA SER A 2 -29.96 -15.89 -25.79
C SER A 2 -28.67 -16.22 -25.02
N GLU A 3 -27.55 -15.50 -25.19
CA GLU A 3 -26.24 -16.01 -24.72
C GLU A 3 -25.82 -15.59 -23.29
N LEU A 4 -26.45 -14.57 -22.67
CA LEU A 4 -26.24 -14.28 -21.24
C LEU A 4 -27.14 -15.15 -20.32
N GLY A 5 -28.17 -15.79 -20.88
CA GLY A 5 -29.01 -16.76 -20.16
C GLY A 5 -28.22 -18.02 -19.83
N ASP A 6 -27.35 -18.46 -20.72
CA ASP A 6 -26.45 -19.60 -20.50
C ASP A 6 -25.45 -19.31 -19.37
N LEU A 7 -24.97 -18.06 -19.26
CA LEU A 7 -24.17 -17.60 -18.11
C LEU A 7 -24.91 -17.86 -16.79
N VAL A 8 -26.23 -17.63 -16.74
CA VAL A 8 -27.06 -17.90 -15.54
C VAL A 8 -27.22 -19.41 -15.30
N GLU A 9 -27.35 -20.21 -16.35
CA GLU A 9 -27.45 -21.68 -16.25
C GLU A 9 -26.15 -22.32 -15.71
N TYR A 10 -24.99 -21.77 -16.07
CA TYR A 10 -23.68 -22.20 -15.55
C TYR A 10 -23.34 -21.65 -14.15
N THR A 11 -24.24 -20.86 -13.54
CA THR A 11 -24.00 -20.17 -12.25
C THR A 11 -24.68 -20.77 -11.02
N SER A 12 -25.14 -22.03 -11.07
CA SER A 12 -25.82 -22.67 -9.92
C SER A 12 -25.01 -22.69 -8.60
N ASN A 13 -23.67 -22.52 -8.68
CA ASN A 13 -22.76 -22.39 -7.54
C ASN A 13 -22.18 -20.98 -7.33
N VAL A 14 -22.62 -19.98 -8.11
CA VAL A 14 -22.12 -18.61 -8.02
C VAL A 14 -23.05 -17.80 -7.11
N PRO A 15 -22.51 -17.01 -6.16
CA PRO A 15 -23.33 -16.20 -5.27
C PRO A 15 -24.32 -15.29 -6.03
N SER A 16 -25.54 -15.16 -5.51
CA SER A 16 -26.67 -14.44 -6.13
C SER A 16 -26.38 -12.98 -6.52
N GLY A 17 -25.42 -12.33 -5.86
CA GLY A 17 -24.96 -10.98 -6.20
C GLY A 17 -24.35 -10.87 -7.61
N TYR A 18 -23.61 -11.88 -8.06
CA TYR A 18 -23.01 -11.88 -9.40
C TYR A 18 -24.02 -12.17 -10.50
N ILE A 19 -25.00 -13.04 -10.23
CA ILE A 19 -26.14 -13.29 -11.13
C ILE A 19 -26.91 -11.99 -11.34
N THR A 20 -27.12 -11.22 -10.27
CA THR A 20 -27.77 -9.89 -10.34
C THR A 20 -26.93 -8.90 -11.15
N LYS A 21 -25.61 -8.87 -10.97
CA LYS A 21 -24.70 -8.00 -11.73
C LYS A 21 -24.66 -8.37 -13.23
N ALA A 22 -24.63 -9.66 -13.58
CA ALA A 22 -24.76 -10.10 -14.97
C ALA A 22 -26.12 -9.71 -15.55
N LEU A 23 -27.21 -9.97 -14.82
CA LEU A 23 -28.56 -9.61 -15.25
C LEU A 23 -28.70 -8.10 -15.48
N ASP A 24 -28.12 -7.26 -14.61
CA ASP A 24 -28.13 -5.81 -14.74
C ASP A 24 -27.29 -5.30 -15.92
N LEU A 25 -26.19 -5.98 -16.25
CA LEU A 25 -25.40 -5.72 -17.47
C LEU A 25 -26.16 -6.15 -18.75
N THR A 26 -27.07 -7.12 -18.66
CA THR A 26 -28.00 -7.50 -19.75
C THR A 26 -29.24 -6.62 -19.87
N ARG A 27 -29.63 -5.90 -18.81
CA ARG A 27 -30.77 -4.99 -18.88
C ARG A 27 -30.38 -3.85 -19.82
N THR A 28 -31.18 -3.70 -20.87
CA THR A 28 -31.04 -2.69 -21.92
C THR A 28 -30.64 -1.35 -21.33
N LEU A 29 -29.35 -0.98 -21.43
CA LEU A 29 -28.92 0.38 -21.16
C LEU A 29 -29.59 1.27 -22.20
N ALA A 30 -30.49 2.14 -21.75
CA ALA A 30 -31.08 3.17 -22.59
C ALA A 30 -29.96 4.15 -23.01
N LEU A 31 -29.54 4.08 -24.26
CA LEU A 31 -28.55 5.01 -24.82
C LEU A 31 -29.15 6.41 -24.88
N THR A 32 -28.45 7.40 -24.30
CA THR A 32 -28.82 8.82 -24.43
C THR A 32 -28.16 9.47 -25.65
N THR A 33 -27.16 8.83 -26.28
CA THR A 33 -26.44 9.36 -27.44
C THR A 33 -25.96 8.26 -28.39
N THR A 34 -26.15 8.49 -29.69
CA THR A 34 -25.69 7.64 -30.79
C THR A 34 -24.29 8.09 -31.20
N VAL A 35 -23.28 7.24 -31.03
CA VAL A 35 -21.91 7.53 -31.48
C VAL A 35 -21.62 6.73 -32.74
N THR A 36 -21.24 7.41 -33.82
CA THR A 36 -20.81 6.79 -35.08
C THR A 36 -19.38 6.26 -34.91
N PRO A 37 -19.09 4.98 -35.24
CA PRO A 37 -17.75 4.42 -35.10
C PRO A 37 -16.76 5.16 -36.03
N GLN A 38 -15.67 5.70 -35.46
CA GLN A 38 -14.65 6.49 -36.15
C GLN A 38 -13.52 5.66 -36.79
N PHE A 39 -13.52 4.32 -36.61
CA PHE A 39 -12.41 3.46 -37.03
C PHE A 39 -12.89 2.26 -37.84
N THR A 40 -12.22 1.98 -38.96
CA THR A 40 -12.43 0.79 -39.80
C THR A 40 -11.34 -0.23 -39.49
N LEU A 41 -11.71 -1.43 -39.02
CA LEU A 41 -10.79 -2.53 -38.72
C LEU A 41 -10.82 -3.58 -39.84
N PRO A 42 -9.67 -4.20 -40.20
CA PRO A 42 -9.65 -5.31 -41.15
C PRO A 42 -10.46 -6.52 -40.64
N LEU A 43 -11.19 -7.19 -41.55
CA LEU A 43 -12.00 -8.37 -41.22
C LEU A 43 -11.18 -9.49 -40.57
N ALA A 44 -9.93 -9.68 -41.01
CA ALA A 44 -9.01 -10.66 -40.42
C ALA A 44 -8.69 -10.35 -38.94
N THR A 45 -8.57 -9.08 -38.58
CA THR A 45 -8.35 -8.64 -37.18
C THR A 45 -9.60 -8.88 -36.35
N ILE A 46 -10.79 -8.58 -36.89
CA ILE A 46 -12.08 -8.83 -36.23
C ILE A 46 -12.24 -10.33 -35.96
N SER A 47 -12.04 -11.19 -36.96
CA SER A 47 -12.15 -12.64 -36.79
C SER A 47 -11.13 -13.20 -35.81
N SER A 48 -9.88 -12.70 -35.81
CA SER A 48 -8.88 -13.10 -34.82
C SER A 48 -9.29 -12.74 -33.39
N ILE A 49 -9.89 -11.57 -33.17
CA ILE A 49 -10.37 -11.14 -31.84
C ILE A 49 -11.53 -12.02 -31.39
N ILE A 50 -12.46 -12.36 -32.28
CA ILE A 50 -13.57 -13.28 -31.99
C ILE A 50 -13.03 -14.65 -31.56
N THR A 51 -12.09 -15.23 -32.29
CA THR A 51 -11.51 -16.54 -31.93
C THR A 51 -10.83 -16.52 -30.56
N VAL A 52 -10.08 -15.46 -30.24
CA VAL A 52 -9.45 -15.31 -28.91
C VAL A 52 -10.52 -15.18 -27.81
N ALA A 53 -11.55 -14.38 -28.05
CA ALA A 53 -12.63 -14.20 -27.08
C ALA A 53 -13.44 -15.50 -26.85
N GLN A 54 -13.70 -16.30 -27.89
CA GLN A 54 -14.33 -17.62 -27.77
C GLN A 54 -13.48 -18.58 -26.92
N ASN A 55 -12.18 -18.70 -27.23
CA ASN A 55 -11.28 -19.57 -26.46
C ASN A 55 -11.20 -19.15 -24.98
N ASN A 56 -11.16 -17.85 -24.70
CA ASN A 56 -11.14 -17.31 -23.34
C ASN A 56 -12.45 -17.58 -22.60
N GLN A 57 -13.59 -17.45 -23.28
CA GLN A 57 -14.90 -17.78 -22.75
C GLN A 57 -15.02 -19.27 -22.39
N ASP A 58 -14.67 -20.16 -23.32
CA ASP A 58 -14.73 -21.61 -23.12
C ASP A 58 -13.83 -22.07 -21.96
N SER A 59 -12.63 -21.47 -21.88
CA SER A 59 -11.69 -21.71 -20.78
C SER A 59 -12.25 -21.25 -19.44
N ALA A 60 -12.85 -20.06 -19.38
CA ALA A 60 -13.45 -19.52 -18.17
C ALA A 60 -14.65 -20.35 -17.71
N PHE A 61 -15.54 -20.76 -18.62
CA PHE A 61 -16.68 -21.63 -18.30
C PHE A 61 -16.26 -23.03 -17.84
N SER A 62 -15.25 -23.61 -18.48
CA SER A 62 -14.71 -24.92 -18.07
C SER A 62 -14.09 -24.86 -16.67
N ALA A 63 -13.40 -23.76 -16.35
CA ALA A 63 -12.85 -23.53 -15.02
C ALA A 63 -13.94 -23.27 -13.97
N LEU A 64 -14.99 -22.50 -14.30
CA LEU A 64 -16.12 -22.24 -13.40
C LEU A 64 -16.85 -23.53 -12.96
N LYS A 65 -16.93 -24.54 -13.84
CA LYS A 65 -17.55 -25.84 -13.54
C LYS A 65 -16.81 -26.66 -12.47
N THR A 66 -15.52 -26.40 -12.26
CA THR A 66 -14.62 -27.26 -11.46
C THR A 66 -14.17 -26.61 -10.15
N ILE A 67 -14.55 -25.36 -9.90
CA ILE A 67 -14.03 -24.57 -8.78
C ILE A 67 -14.96 -24.60 -7.57
N SER A 68 -14.36 -24.81 -6.40
CA SER A 68 -15.00 -24.80 -5.09
C SER A 68 -14.66 -23.57 -4.23
N ASN A 69 -13.73 -22.71 -4.67
CA ASN A 69 -13.25 -21.53 -3.92
C ASN A 69 -13.77 -20.21 -4.51
N THR A 70 -14.46 -19.42 -3.70
CA THR A 70 -15.12 -18.15 -4.03
C THR A 70 -14.21 -17.10 -4.68
N ALA A 71 -12.91 -17.03 -4.33
CA ALA A 71 -11.99 -16.03 -4.88
C ALA A 71 -11.72 -16.24 -6.38
N ASN A 72 -11.58 -17.50 -6.82
CA ASN A 72 -11.36 -17.83 -8.22
C ASN A 72 -12.64 -17.70 -9.06
N VAL A 73 -13.81 -17.83 -8.43
CA VAL A 73 -15.11 -17.62 -9.08
C VAL A 73 -15.23 -16.19 -9.57
N THR A 74 -14.82 -15.20 -8.76
CA THR A 74 -14.92 -13.78 -9.12
C THR A 74 -14.09 -13.43 -10.37
N SER A 75 -12.82 -13.85 -10.42
CA SER A 75 -11.94 -13.55 -11.57
C SER A 75 -12.39 -14.25 -12.84
N LEU A 76 -12.84 -15.50 -12.74
CA LEU A 76 -13.33 -16.27 -13.89
C LEU A 76 -14.67 -15.76 -14.41
N PHE A 77 -15.55 -15.34 -13.50
CA PHE A 77 -16.81 -14.71 -13.87
C PHE A 77 -16.56 -13.39 -14.61
N ASN A 78 -15.67 -12.53 -14.10
CA ASN A 78 -15.28 -11.31 -14.80
C ASN A 78 -14.66 -11.61 -16.17
N ALA A 79 -13.80 -12.62 -16.28
CA ALA A 79 -13.23 -13.05 -17.56
C ALA A 79 -14.30 -13.52 -18.56
N ALA A 80 -15.27 -14.33 -18.11
CA ALA A 80 -16.38 -14.81 -18.93
C ALA A 80 -17.28 -13.66 -19.42
N VAL A 81 -17.62 -12.72 -18.53
CA VAL A 81 -18.44 -11.53 -18.86
C VAL A 81 -17.70 -10.62 -19.85
N ASN A 82 -16.40 -10.38 -19.67
CA ASN A 82 -15.58 -9.60 -20.62
C ASN A 82 -15.48 -10.29 -21.99
N ALA A 83 -15.27 -11.61 -22.01
CA ALA A 83 -15.21 -12.38 -23.25
C ALA A 83 -16.53 -12.33 -24.01
N GLN A 84 -17.67 -12.52 -23.32
CA GLN A 84 -18.99 -12.41 -23.93
C GLN A 84 -19.29 -11.00 -24.45
N ALA A 85 -18.93 -9.95 -23.70
CA ALA A 85 -19.11 -8.57 -24.16
C ALA A 85 -18.28 -8.28 -25.43
N THR A 86 -17.05 -8.82 -25.49
CA THR A 86 -16.19 -8.76 -26.67
C THR A 86 -16.82 -9.49 -27.85
N LEU A 87 -17.33 -10.71 -27.65
CA LEU A 87 -18.00 -11.49 -28.69
C LEU A 87 -19.22 -10.78 -29.25
N ASN A 88 -20.08 -10.24 -28.38
CA ASN A 88 -21.26 -9.48 -28.78
C ASN A 88 -20.92 -8.27 -29.65
N TYR A 89 -19.85 -7.54 -29.33
CA TYR A 89 -19.45 -6.38 -30.11
C TYR A 89 -18.80 -6.75 -31.45
N TYR A 90 -17.81 -7.64 -31.44
CA TYR A 90 -17.06 -7.97 -32.66
C TYR A 90 -17.85 -8.84 -33.65
N SER A 91 -18.77 -9.69 -33.18
CA SER A 91 -19.68 -10.43 -34.07
C SER A 91 -20.60 -9.48 -34.85
N LEU A 92 -21.13 -8.43 -34.20
CA LEU A 92 -21.92 -7.40 -34.88
C LEU A 92 -21.10 -6.61 -35.89
N LEU A 93 -19.82 -6.32 -35.60
CA LEU A 93 -18.92 -5.69 -36.57
C LEU A 93 -18.61 -6.61 -37.76
N GLN A 94 -18.46 -7.91 -37.53
CA GLN A 94 -18.26 -8.91 -38.59
C GLN A 94 -19.50 -9.02 -39.49
N GLU A 95 -20.68 -9.00 -38.89
CA GLU A 95 -21.96 -8.99 -39.60
C GLU A 95 -22.14 -7.71 -40.41
N GLN A 96 -21.80 -6.54 -39.84
CA GLN A 96 -21.81 -5.27 -40.57
C GLN A 96 -20.84 -5.28 -41.78
N ALA A 97 -19.64 -5.84 -41.62
CA ALA A 97 -18.64 -5.91 -42.68
C ALA A 97 -19.02 -6.83 -43.85
N THR A 98 -20.03 -7.70 -43.68
CA THR A 98 -20.48 -8.66 -44.69
C THR A 98 -21.79 -8.28 -45.38
N GLN A 99 -22.46 -7.21 -44.95
CA GLN A 99 -23.73 -6.75 -45.52
C GLN A 99 -23.57 -5.73 -46.65
N THR A 100 -24.47 -5.81 -47.65
CA THR A 100 -24.45 -4.96 -48.87
C THR A 100 -25.63 -3.99 -48.96
N SER A 101 -26.48 -3.88 -47.93
CA SER A 101 -27.79 -3.19 -47.94
C SER A 101 -27.85 -1.98 -46.99
N LEU A 102 -28.20 -0.80 -47.52
CA LEU A 102 -28.29 0.49 -46.79
C LEU A 102 -29.38 0.55 -45.71
N ALA A 103 -30.51 -0.13 -45.88
CA ALA A 103 -31.63 -0.06 -44.93
C ALA A 103 -31.37 -0.84 -43.62
N THR A 104 -30.47 -1.82 -43.68
CA THR A 104 -30.07 -2.62 -42.52
C THR A 104 -29.05 -1.87 -41.66
N GLU A 105 -28.25 -0.98 -42.28
CA GLU A 105 -27.11 -0.28 -41.69
C GLU A 105 -27.49 0.58 -40.47
N THR A 106 -28.61 1.31 -40.49
CA THR A 106 -29.03 2.18 -39.36
C THR A 106 -29.43 1.37 -38.11
N SER A 107 -30.07 0.21 -38.30
CA SER A 107 -30.37 -0.72 -37.19
C SER A 107 -29.09 -1.33 -36.61
N PHE A 108 -28.14 -1.69 -37.48
CA PHE A 108 -26.82 -2.19 -37.07
C PHE A 108 -26.02 -1.18 -36.26
N ILE A 109 -25.94 0.08 -36.71
CA ILE A 109 -25.22 1.13 -35.98
C ILE A 109 -25.78 1.28 -34.55
N SER A 110 -27.09 1.21 -34.37
CA SER A 110 -27.71 1.28 -33.03
C SER A 110 -27.34 0.08 -32.14
N LYS A 111 -27.33 -1.14 -32.69
CA LYS A 111 -26.93 -2.37 -31.98
C LYS A 111 -25.44 -2.38 -31.63
N VAL A 112 -24.60 -1.96 -32.57
CA VAL A 112 -23.14 -1.83 -32.37
C VAL A 112 -22.85 -0.76 -31.31
N ALA A 113 -23.56 0.37 -31.31
CA ALA A 113 -23.43 1.39 -30.27
C ALA A 113 -23.85 0.87 -28.88
N GLN A 114 -24.93 0.08 -28.78
CA GLN A 114 -25.35 -0.57 -27.53
C GLN A 114 -24.31 -1.59 -27.05
N ALA A 115 -23.85 -2.47 -27.95
CA ALA A 115 -22.83 -3.45 -27.64
C ALA A 115 -21.50 -2.79 -27.25
N SER A 116 -21.14 -1.68 -27.88
CA SER A 116 -19.98 -0.86 -27.51
C SER A 116 -20.16 -0.25 -26.12
N ALA A 117 -21.34 0.24 -25.76
CA ALA A 117 -21.61 0.81 -24.44
C ALA A 117 -21.57 -0.26 -23.35
N VAL A 118 -22.10 -1.46 -23.61
CA VAL A 118 -22.01 -2.62 -22.70
C VAL A 118 -20.56 -3.09 -22.58
N MET A 119 -19.84 -3.23 -23.69
CA MET A 119 -18.42 -3.60 -23.67
C MET A 119 -17.59 -2.55 -22.92
N ASN A 120 -17.86 -1.26 -23.11
CA ASN A 120 -17.21 -0.19 -22.36
C ASN A 120 -17.54 -0.31 -20.86
N LYS A 121 -18.81 -0.42 -20.49
CA LYS A 121 -19.21 -0.63 -19.08
C LYS A 121 -18.54 -1.86 -18.46
N VAL A 122 -18.48 -2.98 -19.17
CA VAL A 122 -17.83 -4.21 -18.71
C VAL A 122 -16.31 -4.05 -18.60
N VAL A 123 -15.65 -3.43 -19.59
CA VAL A 123 -14.20 -3.21 -19.62
C VAL A 123 -13.74 -2.18 -18.57
N TYR A 124 -14.59 -1.23 -18.17
CA TYR A 124 -14.22 -0.17 -17.23
C TYR A 124 -14.76 -0.39 -15.80
N GLU A 125 -15.90 -1.06 -15.59
CA GLU A 125 -16.49 -1.29 -14.25
C GLU A 125 -16.19 -2.68 -13.64
N THR A 126 -15.53 -3.59 -14.37
CA THR A 126 -15.17 -4.94 -13.87
C THR A 126 -13.69 -5.17 -13.49
N PRO A 127 -12.68 -4.53 -14.12
CA PRO A 127 -11.28 -4.69 -13.71
C PRO A 127 -10.88 -3.87 -12.49
N PHE A 128 -9.94 -4.38 -11.70
CA PHE A 128 -9.45 -3.77 -10.47
C PHE A 128 -8.66 -2.45 -10.64
N TYR A 129 -8.53 -1.96 -11.88
CA TYR A 129 -7.80 -0.73 -12.23
C TYR A 129 -8.61 0.19 -13.18
N GLY A 130 -9.93 0.05 -13.23
CA GLY A 130 -10.77 0.85 -14.12
C GLY A 130 -10.39 0.73 -15.61
N GLY A 131 -9.87 -0.44 -16.01
CA GLY A 131 -9.45 -0.74 -17.38
C GLY A 131 -8.04 -0.25 -17.76
N ASN A 132 -7.35 0.49 -16.89
CA ASN A 132 -6.00 1.01 -17.15
C ASN A 132 -4.93 0.08 -16.56
N PRO A 133 -4.19 -0.70 -17.38
CA PRO A 133 -3.14 -1.57 -16.86
C PRO A 133 -2.00 -0.75 -16.25
N PRO A 134 -1.44 -1.17 -15.09
CA PRO A 134 -0.25 -0.53 -14.52
C PRO A 134 0.93 -0.49 -15.50
N ASN A 135 1.71 0.60 -15.46
CA ASN A 135 2.87 0.75 -16.34
C ASN A 135 4.01 -0.20 -15.95
N ILE A 136 4.37 -1.14 -16.82
CA ILE A 136 5.42 -2.15 -16.56
C ILE A 136 6.77 -1.51 -16.23
N SER A 137 7.17 -0.47 -16.97
CA SER A 137 8.48 0.16 -16.83
C SER A 137 8.63 0.87 -15.49
N SER A 138 7.65 1.68 -15.10
CA SER A 138 7.66 2.43 -13.84
C SER A 138 7.60 1.49 -12.63
N ASN A 139 6.71 0.48 -12.65
CA ASN A 139 6.61 -0.48 -11.56
C ASN A 139 7.86 -1.38 -11.49
N GLY A 140 8.45 -1.76 -12.64
CA GLY A 140 9.71 -2.49 -12.70
C GLY A 140 10.90 -1.70 -12.14
N ALA A 141 10.96 -0.39 -12.38
CA ALA A 141 11.97 0.48 -11.78
C ALA A 141 11.83 0.53 -10.25
N LEU A 142 10.60 0.58 -9.72
CA LEU A 142 10.34 0.56 -8.28
C LEU A 142 10.77 -0.76 -7.64
N VAL A 143 10.52 -1.91 -8.29
CA VAL A 143 11.05 -3.21 -7.84
C VAL A 143 12.57 -3.15 -7.67
N ALA A 144 13.29 -2.62 -8.66
CA ALA A 144 14.75 -2.50 -8.59
C ALA A 144 15.20 -1.55 -7.46
N ILE A 145 14.55 -0.39 -7.32
CA ILE A 145 14.87 0.60 -6.28
C ILE A 145 14.67 0.02 -4.87
N PHE A 146 13.52 -0.61 -4.60
CA PHE A 146 13.26 -1.22 -3.29
C PHE A 146 14.18 -2.40 -3.00
N LEU A 147 14.54 -3.20 -4.02
CA LEU A 147 15.51 -4.28 -3.86
C LEU A 147 16.90 -3.74 -3.48
N ILE A 148 17.37 -2.67 -4.14
CA ILE A 148 18.63 -2.00 -3.80
C ILE A 148 18.58 -1.49 -2.36
N PHE A 149 17.51 -0.81 -1.96
CA PHE A 149 17.38 -0.35 -0.57
C PHE A 149 17.29 -1.48 0.44
N CYS A 150 16.65 -2.59 0.09
CA CYS A 150 16.56 -3.78 0.94
C CYS A 150 17.96 -4.36 1.21
N ILE A 151 18.77 -4.50 0.16
CA ILE A 151 20.17 -4.95 0.28
C ILE A 151 21.00 -3.96 1.11
N LEU A 152 20.86 -2.65 0.87
CA LEU A 152 21.57 -1.63 1.63
C LEU A 152 21.20 -1.67 3.12
N HIS A 153 19.92 -1.78 3.47
CA HIS A 153 19.49 -1.92 4.86
C HIS A 153 19.96 -3.21 5.51
N LEU A 154 20.03 -4.30 4.75
CA LEU A 154 20.59 -5.56 5.24
C LEU A 154 22.07 -5.40 5.61
N ILE A 155 22.87 -4.81 4.71
CA ILE A 155 24.30 -4.55 4.95
C ILE A 155 24.49 -3.61 6.14
N LEU A 156 23.79 -2.47 6.16
CA LEU A 156 23.90 -1.46 7.22
C LEU A 156 23.43 -2.01 8.57
N GLY A 157 22.28 -2.68 8.61
CA GLY A 157 21.73 -3.21 9.85
C GLY A 157 22.59 -4.32 10.46
N ILE A 158 23.19 -5.19 9.65
CA ILE A 158 24.16 -6.19 10.11
C ILE A 158 25.45 -5.51 10.60
N PHE A 159 25.98 -4.56 9.85
CA PHE A 159 27.23 -3.87 10.19
C PHE A 159 27.14 -3.08 11.52
N TYR A 160 26.01 -2.39 11.74
CA TYR A 160 25.77 -1.57 12.93
C TYR A 160 25.04 -2.30 14.07
N ARG A 161 24.69 -3.58 13.90
CA ARG A 161 24.04 -4.44 14.90
C ARG A 161 22.71 -3.90 15.46
N GLN A 162 21.95 -3.14 14.66
CA GLN A 162 20.63 -2.62 15.04
C GLN A 162 19.53 -3.62 14.65
N THR A 163 19.41 -4.72 15.38
CA THR A 163 18.60 -5.89 14.98
C THR A 163 17.10 -5.64 14.84
N TRP A 164 16.48 -4.92 15.77
CA TRP A 164 15.05 -4.59 15.69
C TRP A 164 14.71 -3.71 14.50
N PHE A 165 15.48 -2.64 14.32
CA PHE A 165 15.32 -1.74 13.17
C PHE A 165 15.55 -2.49 11.85
N LEU A 166 16.62 -3.29 11.77
CA LEU A 166 16.95 -4.13 10.61
C LEU A 166 15.78 -5.04 10.22
N VAL A 167 15.23 -5.81 11.15
CA VAL A 167 14.16 -6.78 10.86
C VAL A 167 12.92 -6.06 10.33
N CYS A 168 12.47 -5.01 11.00
CA CYS A 168 11.31 -4.22 10.58
C CYS A 168 11.48 -3.65 9.17
N TRP A 169 12.63 -3.04 8.89
CA TRP A 169 12.89 -2.39 7.61
C TRP A 169 13.13 -3.35 6.47
N VAL A 170 13.86 -4.44 6.68
CA VAL A 170 14.09 -5.46 5.64
C VAL A 170 12.78 -6.15 5.28
N ILE A 171 11.94 -6.52 6.26
CA ILE A 171 10.64 -7.13 5.96
C ILE A 171 9.74 -6.11 5.24
N GLY A 172 9.70 -4.86 5.70
CA GLY A 172 8.94 -3.80 5.03
C GLY A 172 9.35 -3.60 3.56
N LEU A 173 10.65 -3.48 3.30
CA LEU A 173 11.18 -3.30 1.94
C LEU A 173 10.97 -4.54 1.07
N PHE A 174 11.09 -5.74 1.64
CA PHE A 174 10.80 -6.98 0.93
C PHE A 174 9.32 -7.07 0.52
N LEU A 175 8.41 -6.61 1.39
CA LEU A 175 6.99 -6.51 1.05
C LEU A 175 6.72 -5.46 -0.04
N GLU A 176 7.39 -4.31 -0.03
CA GLU A 176 7.30 -3.37 -1.17
C GLU A 176 7.73 -4.06 -2.48
N VAL A 177 8.86 -4.79 -2.48
CA VAL A 177 9.32 -5.55 -3.66
C VAL A 177 8.25 -6.53 -4.16
N ILE A 178 7.68 -7.37 -3.29
CA ILE A 178 6.60 -8.30 -3.66
C ILE A 178 5.37 -7.54 -4.17
N GLY A 179 5.04 -6.42 -3.52
CA GLY A 179 3.93 -5.57 -3.90
C GLY A 179 4.04 -5.03 -5.32
N TYR A 180 5.18 -4.45 -5.68
CA TYR A 180 5.41 -3.95 -7.04
C TYR A 180 5.59 -5.07 -8.07
N ILE A 181 6.11 -6.24 -7.67
CA ILE A 181 6.05 -7.44 -8.54
C ILE A 181 4.59 -7.79 -8.83
N GLY A 182 3.71 -7.72 -7.83
CA GLY A 182 2.26 -7.91 -8.02
C GLY A 182 1.65 -6.94 -9.00
N ARG A 183 2.08 -5.67 -8.97
CA ARG A 183 1.65 -4.66 -9.98
C ARG A 183 2.14 -4.99 -11.38
N VAL A 184 3.38 -5.43 -11.53
CA VAL A 184 3.91 -5.87 -12.82
C VAL A 184 3.15 -7.11 -13.33
N LEU A 185 2.73 -8.02 -12.45
CA LEU A 185 1.88 -9.14 -12.85
C LEU A 185 0.47 -8.68 -13.23
N SER A 186 -0.12 -7.76 -12.46
CA SER A 186 -1.41 -7.13 -12.77
C SER A 186 -1.43 -6.37 -14.09
N SER A 187 -0.32 -5.82 -14.55
CA SER A 187 -0.25 -5.19 -15.89
C SER A 187 -0.43 -6.18 -17.04
N ARG A 188 -0.18 -7.49 -16.80
CA ARG A 188 -0.39 -8.56 -17.78
C ARG A 188 -1.79 -9.16 -17.68
N ASP A 189 -2.34 -9.17 -16.47
CA ASP A 189 -3.70 -9.65 -16.17
C ASP A 189 -4.39 -8.70 -15.17
N ILE A 190 -5.12 -7.72 -15.70
CA ILE A 190 -5.87 -6.72 -14.93
C ILE A 190 -7.12 -7.30 -14.24
N MET A 191 -7.53 -8.51 -14.62
CA MET A 191 -8.68 -9.23 -14.05
C MET A 191 -8.24 -10.24 -12.98
N GLY A 192 -6.94 -10.50 -12.88
CA GLY A 192 -6.35 -11.39 -11.90
C GLY A 192 -6.50 -10.86 -10.47
N LEU A 193 -7.42 -11.47 -9.72
CA LEU A 193 -7.61 -11.17 -8.30
C LEU A 193 -6.34 -11.45 -7.48
N GLY A 194 -5.59 -12.51 -7.81
CA GLY A 194 -4.35 -12.87 -7.11
C GLY A 194 -3.29 -11.76 -7.13
N PRO A 195 -2.82 -11.32 -8.32
CA PRO A 195 -1.90 -10.19 -8.44
C PRO A 195 -2.42 -8.91 -7.76
N TYR A 196 -3.72 -8.62 -7.88
CA TYR A 196 -4.34 -7.45 -7.25
C TYR A 196 -4.33 -7.51 -5.71
N ILE A 197 -4.67 -8.67 -5.11
CA ILE A 197 -4.59 -8.86 -3.66
C ILE A 197 -3.14 -8.80 -3.21
N MET A 198 -2.22 -9.42 -3.95
CA MET A 198 -0.80 -9.44 -3.62
C MET A 198 -0.24 -8.02 -3.56
N GLN A 199 -0.45 -7.21 -4.60
CA GLN A 199 0.01 -5.81 -4.58
C GLN A 199 -0.67 -4.99 -3.49
N SER A 200 -2.01 -5.03 -3.40
CA SER A 200 -2.75 -4.24 -2.41
C SER A 200 -2.32 -4.58 -0.97
N THR A 201 -2.17 -5.87 -0.66
CA THR A 201 -1.82 -6.33 0.68
C THR A 201 -0.37 -6.03 1.03
N CYS A 202 0.58 -6.42 0.17
CA CYS A 202 2.00 -6.25 0.47
C CYS A 202 2.39 -4.77 0.57
N ILE A 203 1.90 -3.94 -0.36
CA ILE A 203 2.16 -2.51 -0.33
C ILE A 203 1.56 -1.92 0.95
N THR A 204 0.34 -2.27 1.34
CA THR A 204 -0.31 -1.74 2.56
C THR A 204 0.39 -2.13 3.86
N ILE A 205 0.92 -3.36 3.96
CA ILE A 205 1.61 -3.83 5.18
C ILE A 205 3.02 -3.25 5.31
N ALA A 206 3.75 -3.09 4.21
CA ALA A 206 5.13 -2.63 4.24
C ALA A 206 5.41 -1.38 5.14
N PRO A 207 4.66 -0.26 5.04
CA PRO A 207 4.93 0.93 5.83
C PRO A 207 4.61 0.77 7.32
N THR A 208 3.66 -0.09 7.70
CA THR A 208 3.35 -0.32 9.12
C THR A 208 4.53 -1.01 9.81
N LEU A 209 5.19 -1.94 9.13
CA LEU A 209 6.43 -2.55 9.61
C LEU A 209 7.60 -1.54 9.66
N MET A 210 7.75 -0.68 8.65
CA MET A 210 8.77 0.38 8.68
C MET A 210 8.55 1.33 9.87
N MET A 211 7.28 1.66 10.17
CA MET A 211 6.88 2.48 11.31
C MET A 211 7.12 1.78 12.64
N ALA A 212 6.93 0.47 12.74
CA ALA A 212 7.34 -0.30 13.92
C ALA A 212 8.83 -0.09 14.25
N GLY A 213 9.69 -0.05 13.22
CA GLY A 213 11.10 0.30 13.37
C GLY A 213 11.32 1.74 13.85
N ILE A 214 10.52 2.70 13.36
CA ILE A 214 10.58 4.09 13.82
C ILE A 214 10.09 4.24 15.27
N TYR A 215 9.04 3.54 15.68
CA TYR A 215 8.57 3.57 17.08
C TYR A 215 9.65 3.10 18.04
N TYR A 216 10.46 2.13 17.62
CA TYR A 216 11.63 1.68 18.38
C TYR A 216 12.71 2.78 18.46
N ILE A 217 13.02 3.46 17.35
CA ILE A 217 13.95 4.60 17.34
C ILE A 217 13.49 5.71 18.29
N VAL A 218 12.20 6.06 18.29
CA VAL A 218 11.68 7.10 19.20
C VAL A 218 11.87 6.70 20.66
N GLY A 219 11.69 5.42 20.99
CA GLY A 219 12.05 4.89 22.30
C GLY A 219 13.53 5.09 22.63
N GLN A 220 14.44 4.82 21.69
CA GLN A 220 15.88 5.05 21.88
C GLN A 220 16.23 6.53 22.05
N VAL A 221 15.65 7.43 21.25
CA VAL A 221 15.84 8.88 21.39
C VAL A 221 15.35 9.37 22.75
N THR A 222 14.23 8.85 23.24
CA THR A 222 13.72 9.15 24.59
C THR A 222 14.70 8.72 25.68
N VAL A 223 15.35 7.57 25.55
CA VAL A 223 16.39 7.10 26.49
C VAL A 223 17.63 7.99 26.45
N ILE A 224 18.05 8.43 25.25
CA ILE A 224 19.26 9.25 25.06
C ILE A 224 19.11 10.64 25.71
N TYR A 225 17.99 11.32 25.45
CA TYR A 225 17.78 12.69 25.95
C TYR A 225 17.16 12.72 27.35
N GLY A 226 16.47 11.67 27.75
CA GLY A 226 15.84 11.56 29.06
C GLY A 226 14.33 11.50 28.99
N GLN A 227 13.76 10.72 29.90
CA GLN A 227 12.33 10.43 29.97
C GLN A 227 11.50 11.68 30.32
N GLN A 228 12.08 12.68 30.99
CA GLN A 228 11.39 13.89 31.43
C GLN A 228 10.87 14.76 30.27
N TYR A 229 11.43 14.62 29.07
CA TYR A 229 10.99 15.39 27.89
C TYR A 229 9.87 14.70 27.10
N SER A 230 9.54 13.46 27.46
CA SER A 230 8.55 12.62 26.79
C SER A 230 7.29 12.44 27.64
N LEU A 231 6.11 12.53 27.00
CA LEU A 231 4.83 12.19 27.62
C LEU A 231 4.69 10.69 27.90
N LEU A 232 5.34 9.84 27.11
CA LEU A 232 5.27 8.39 27.24
C LEU A 232 6.63 7.79 27.60
N LYS A 233 6.59 6.74 28.42
CA LYS A 233 7.78 5.90 28.68
C LYS A 233 8.35 5.36 27.38
N ALA A 234 9.68 5.33 27.25
CA ALA A 234 10.36 4.83 26.06
C ALA A 234 9.84 3.44 25.58
N THR A 235 9.56 2.52 26.50
CA THR A 235 9.02 1.18 26.18
C THR A 235 7.55 1.17 25.77
N ARG A 236 6.79 2.24 26.05
CA ARG A 236 5.36 2.33 25.72
C ARG A 236 5.12 2.76 24.27
N TYR A 237 6.03 3.52 23.65
CA TYR A 237 5.92 3.90 22.24
C TYR A 237 5.76 2.67 21.35
N SER A 238 6.76 1.79 21.28
CA SER A 238 6.69 0.61 20.42
C SER A 238 5.51 -0.30 20.78
N LYS A 239 5.20 -0.50 22.07
CA LYS A 239 4.13 -1.42 22.48
C LYS A 239 2.73 -0.95 22.06
N ILE A 240 2.41 0.33 22.31
CA ILE A 240 1.07 0.87 22.03
C ILE A 240 0.86 0.97 20.52
N PHE A 241 1.81 1.57 19.79
CA PHE A 241 1.62 1.84 18.37
C PHE A 241 1.73 0.59 17.51
N ILE A 242 2.61 -0.38 17.83
CA ILE A 242 2.61 -1.69 17.15
C ILE A 242 1.29 -2.43 17.41
N PHE A 243 0.74 -2.36 18.63
CA PHE A 243 -0.56 -2.96 18.91
C PHE A 243 -1.68 -2.33 18.07
N CYS A 244 -1.72 -1.00 17.96
CA CYS A 244 -2.66 -0.30 17.08
C CYS A 244 -2.50 -0.71 15.60
N ASP A 245 -1.27 -0.85 15.13
CA ASP A 245 -0.97 -1.27 13.75
C ASP A 245 -1.38 -2.73 13.49
N VAL A 246 -1.19 -3.64 14.45
CA VAL A 246 -1.66 -5.02 14.34
C VAL A 246 -3.18 -5.08 14.30
N VAL A 247 -3.88 -4.33 15.17
CA VAL A 247 -5.35 -4.31 15.19
C VAL A 247 -5.92 -3.75 13.90
N SER A 248 -5.38 -2.64 13.39
CA SER A 248 -5.78 -2.09 12.09
C SER A 248 -5.51 -3.07 10.95
N PHE A 249 -4.35 -3.72 10.93
CA PHE A 249 -4.00 -4.71 9.91
C PHE A 249 -4.94 -5.92 9.92
N LEU A 250 -5.28 -6.46 11.09
CA LEU A 250 -6.23 -7.57 11.21
C LEU A 250 -7.63 -7.16 10.73
N THR A 251 -8.05 -5.93 11.05
CA THR A 251 -9.31 -5.35 10.57
C THR A 251 -9.30 -5.23 9.04
N GLN A 252 -8.21 -4.75 8.45
CA GLN A 252 -8.04 -4.66 7.00
C GLN A 252 -8.02 -6.04 6.35
N SER A 253 -7.34 -7.02 6.95
CA SER A 253 -7.29 -8.39 6.43
C SER A 253 -8.68 -9.02 6.40
N ALA A 254 -9.47 -8.84 7.45
CA ALA A 254 -10.86 -9.27 7.50
C ALA A 254 -11.72 -8.54 6.44
N GLY A 255 -11.52 -7.23 6.29
CA GLY A 255 -12.21 -6.43 5.27
C GLY A 255 -11.87 -6.84 3.84
N GLY A 256 -10.59 -7.10 3.56
CA GLY A 256 -10.11 -7.56 2.26
C GLY A 256 -10.62 -8.96 1.92
N GLY A 257 -10.66 -9.86 2.90
CA GLY A 257 -11.28 -11.16 2.77
C GLY A 257 -12.78 -11.08 2.44
N LEU A 258 -13.52 -10.21 3.12
CA LEU A 258 -14.94 -9.97 2.83
C LEU A 258 -15.16 -9.28 1.48
N ALA A 259 -14.29 -8.33 1.11
CA ALA A 259 -14.34 -7.60 -0.15
C ALA A 259 -14.12 -8.51 -1.36
N ALA A 260 -13.35 -9.60 -1.19
CA ALA A 260 -13.17 -10.63 -2.21
C ALA A 260 -14.40 -11.53 -2.42
N THR A 261 -15.44 -11.40 -1.59
CA THR A 261 -16.70 -12.17 -1.71
C THR A 261 -17.80 -11.36 -2.40
N ALA A 262 -18.58 -12.04 -3.24
CA ALA A 262 -19.66 -11.45 -4.04
C ALA A 262 -20.73 -10.68 -3.26
N SER A 263 -21.09 -11.21 -2.09
CA SER A 263 -22.26 -10.78 -1.33
C SER A 263 -21.93 -9.66 -0.34
N ASN A 264 -20.65 -9.54 0.04
CA ASN A 264 -20.22 -8.65 1.12
C ASN A 264 -19.17 -7.64 0.67
N GLY A 265 -19.06 -7.35 -0.64
CA GLY A 265 -18.10 -6.41 -1.20
C GLY A 265 -18.08 -5.05 -0.50
N GLU A 266 -19.26 -4.46 -0.29
CA GLU A 266 -19.42 -3.13 0.33
C GLU A 266 -19.10 -3.14 1.83
N MET A 267 -19.53 -4.20 2.54
CA MET A 267 -19.18 -4.39 3.95
C MET A 267 -17.66 -4.58 4.11
N GLY A 268 -17.03 -5.34 3.21
CA GLY A 268 -15.59 -5.52 3.16
C GLY A 268 -14.84 -4.21 2.92
N ARG A 269 -15.33 -3.38 2.00
CA ARG A 269 -14.80 -2.02 1.75
C ARG A 269 -14.88 -1.14 3.00
N HIS A 270 -16.03 -1.10 3.68
CA HIS A 270 -16.17 -0.33 4.93
C HIS A 270 -15.23 -0.83 6.03
N LEU A 271 -15.02 -2.13 6.14
CA LEU A 271 -14.12 -2.70 7.15
C LEU A 271 -12.64 -2.41 6.83
N LEU A 272 -12.24 -2.50 5.55
CA LEU A 272 -10.92 -2.05 5.09
C LEU A 272 -10.70 -0.56 5.44
N LEU A 273 -11.70 0.28 5.14
CA LEU A 273 -11.65 1.71 5.41
C LEU A 273 -11.53 2.01 6.90
N ALA A 274 -12.28 1.28 7.74
CA ALA A 274 -12.21 1.43 9.20
C ALA A 274 -10.80 1.11 9.73
N GLY A 275 -10.16 0.05 9.20
CA GLY A 275 -8.80 -0.30 9.58
C GLY A 275 -7.77 0.76 9.17
N LEU A 276 -7.84 1.28 7.94
CA LEU A 276 -6.99 2.38 7.48
C LEU A 276 -7.21 3.68 8.27
N ALA A 277 -8.47 3.99 8.61
CA ALA A 277 -8.81 5.16 9.41
C ALA A 277 -8.22 5.06 10.82
N PHE A 278 -8.39 3.91 11.48
CA PHE A 278 -7.83 3.65 12.80
C PHE A 278 -6.29 3.77 12.80
N GLN A 279 -5.63 3.18 11.80
CA GLN A 279 -4.19 3.28 11.60
C GLN A 279 -3.74 4.74 11.41
N THR A 280 -4.45 5.51 10.59
CA THR A 280 -4.12 6.91 10.30
C THR A 280 -4.28 7.78 11.55
N VAL A 281 -5.34 7.59 12.34
CA VAL A 281 -5.55 8.30 13.61
C VAL A 281 -4.46 7.95 14.63
N SER A 282 -4.07 6.68 14.72
CA SER A 282 -2.96 6.23 15.56
C SER A 282 -1.65 6.96 15.18
N MET A 283 -1.37 7.11 13.88
CA MET A 283 -0.22 7.88 13.39
C MET A 283 -0.28 9.36 13.76
N VAL A 284 -1.45 10.01 13.66
CA VAL A 284 -1.59 11.42 14.08
C VAL A 284 -1.18 11.59 15.54
N PHE A 285 -1.66 10.69 16.41
CA PHE A 285 -1.31 10.71 17.82
C PHE A 285 0.18 10.45 18.05
N PHE A 286 0.77 9.47 17.36
CA PHE A 286 2.22 9.23 17.41
C PHE A 286 3.01 10.48 17.01
N GLN A 287 2.60 11.15 15.94
CA GLN A 287 3.29 12.33 15.43
C GLN A 287 3.25 13.49 16.41
N PHE A 288 2.09 13.70 17.04
CA PHE A 288 1.97 14.66 18.12
C PHE A 288 2.99 14.39 19.23
N LEU A 289 3.10 13.13 19.69
CA LEU A 289 4.07 12.76 20.72
C LEU A 289 5.52 12.92 20.26
N TRP A 290 5.83 12.59 19.01
CA TRP A 290 7.17 12.72 18.44
C TRP A 290 7.62 14.19 18.37
N PHE A 291 6.78 15.07 17.82
CA PHE A 291 7.11 16.50 17.78
C PHE A 291 7.11 17.15 19.15
N TYR A 292 6.22 16.73 20.06
CA TYR A 292 6.24 17.18 21.44
C TYR A 292 7.59 16.86 22.12
N LEU A 293 8.10 15.64 21.94
CA LEU A 293 9.42 15.22 22.41
C LEU A 293 10.53 16.12 21.83
N ILE A 294 10.55 16.32 20.51
CA ILE A 294 11.58 17.16 19.85
C ILE A 294 11.54 18.60 20.38
N ILE A 295 10.36 19.21 20.46
CA ILE A 295 10.20 20.59 20.91
C ILE A 295 10.73 20.76 22.34
N ASN A 296 10.44 19.81 23.23
CA ASN A 296 10.94 19.85 24.60
C ASN A 296 12.46 19.67 24.68
N ILE A 297 13.04 18.77 23.88
CA ILE A 297 14.49 18.60 23.78
C ILE A 297 15.15 19.90 23.30
N VAL A 298 14.61 20.53 22.25
CA VAL A 298 15.14 21.79 21.70
C VAL A 298 15.00 22.94 22.70
N LYS A 299 13.89 23.03 23.43
CA LYS A 299 13.69 24.02 24.49
C LYS A 299 14.71 23.85 25.62
N ALA A 300 14.91 22.63 26.09
CA ALA A 300 15.90 22.34 27.13
C ALA A 300 17.32 22.70 26.67
N TRP A 301 17.67 22.37 25.42
CA TRP A 301 18.96 22.71 24.84
C TRP A 301 19.20 24.21 24.69
N ARG A 302 18.14 25.02 24.50
CA ARG A 302 18.25 26.49 24.43
C ARG A 302 18.19 27.19 25.79
N SER A 303 17.52 26.60 26.77
CA SER A 303 17.27 27.20 28.09
C SER A 303 18.42 26.98 29.06
N ASP A 304 19.03 25.79 29.05
CA ASP A 304 20.05 25.41 30.03
C ASP A 304 21.46 25.52 29.41
N ARG A 305 22.39 26.18 30.12
CA ARG A 305 23.82 26.19 29.74
C ARG A 305 24.44 24.79 29.80
N VAL A 306 23.89 23.91 30.64
CA VAL A 306 24.19 22.47 30.72
C VAL A 306 22.86 21.73 30.85
N PRO A 307 22.26 21.25 29.75
CA PRO A 307 20.99 20.54 29.85
C PRO A 307 21.16 19.26 30.68
N PRO A 308 20.22 18.93 31.61
CA PRO A 308 20.30 17.78 32.52
C PRO A 308 19.99 16.45 31.81
N PHE A 309 20.64 16.22 30.68
CA PHE A 309 20.55 15.01 29.88
C PHE A 309 21.44 13.92 30.48
N ASN A 310 21.04 12.65 30.33
CA ASN A 310 21.74 11.51 30.94
C ASN A 310 23.23 11.46 30.50
N PRO A 311 24.21 11.64 31.41
CA PRO A 311 25.64 11.71 31.08
C PRO A 311 26.16 10.42 30.42
N GLU A 312 25.51 9.28 30.64
CA GLU A 312 25.84 7.98 30.03
C GLU A 312 25.89 8.04 28.49
N TYR A 313 25.02 8.86 27.87
CA TYR A 313 24.89 8.98 26.42
C TYR A 313 25.57 10.22 25.83
N LEU A 314 26.47 10.88 26.57
CA LEU A 314 27.19 12.05 26.07
C LEU A 314 27.96 11.76 24.77
N HIS A 315 28.64 10.61 24.71
CA HIS A 315 29.39 10.14 23.53
C HIS A 315 28.55 9.97 22.24
N ILE A 316 27.22 9.83 22.39
CA ILE A 316 26.28 9.76 21.27
C ILE A 316 25.81 11.17 20.89
N ARG A 317 25.55 12.01 21.89
CA ARG A 317 25.05 13.39 21.70
C ARG A 317 26.11 14.34 21.15
N GLU A 318 27.39 14.09 21.43
CA GLU A 318 28.51 14.84 20.86
C GLU A 318 28.76 14.51 19.38
N ARG A 319 28.17 13.43 18.87
CA ARG A 319 28.22 13.14 17.43
C ARG A 319 27.34 14.16 16.70
N GLY A 320 27.96 14.98 15.86
CA GLY A 320 27.26 15.97 15.03
C GLY A 320 26.21 15.40 14.08
N VAL A 321 26.14 14.07 13.90
CA VAL A 321 25.15 13.37 13.05
C VAL A 321 23.79 13.15 13.72
N LEU A 322 23.70 13.15 15.06
CA LEU A 322 22.46 12.86 15.78
C LEU A 322 21.31 13.87 15.49
N PRO A 323 21.54 15.19 15.42
CA PRO A 323 20.48 16.14 15.07
C PRO A 323 19.94 15.93 13.66
N TYR A 324 20.82 15.68 12.69
CA TYR A 324 20.43 15.37 11.30
C TYR A 324 19.61 14.08 11.24
N PHE A 325 19.98 13.07 12.03
CA PHE A 325 19.19 11.84 12.16
C PHE A 325 17.77 12.09 12.67
N ILE A 326 17.59 12.92 13.69
CA ILE A 326 16.25 13.28 14.21
C ILE A 326 15.41 14.00 13.14
N VAL A 327 16.03 14.88 12.35
CA VAL A 327 15.37 15.53 11.20
C VAL A 327 14.99 14.49 10.16
N SER A 328 15.88 13.54 9.85
CA SER A 328 15.61 12.44 8.90
C SER A 328 14.41 11.60 9.32
N VAL A 329 14.36 11.20 10.60
CA VAL A 329 13.22 10.45 11.17
C VAL A 329 11.94 11.27 11.06
N SER A 330 12.00 12.58 11.34
CA SER A 330 10.84 13.46 11.22
C SER A 330 10.31 13.55 9.79
N ILE A 331 11.20 13.65 8.80
CA ILE A 331 10.84 13.65 7.37
C ILE A 331 10.24 12.29 6.99
N ALA A 332 10.86 11.18 7.40
CA ALA A 332 10.36 9.84 7.10
C ALA A 332 8.95 9.61 7.66
N VAL A 333 8.67 10.02 8.90
CA VAL A 333 7.32 9.87 9.47
C VAL A 333 6.30 10.74 8.73
N MET A 334 6.66 11.97 8.36
CA MET A 334 5.78 12.83 7.55
C MET A 334 5.44 12.20 6.20
N LEU A 335 6.43 11.64 5.50
CA LEU A 335 6.22 11.00 4.20
C LEU A 335 5.33 9.76 4.30
N ILE A 336 5.56 8.90 5.30
CA ILE A 336 4.72 7.72 5.52
C ILE A 336 3.28 8.13 5.95
N PHE A 337 3.14 9.24 6.67
CA PHE A 337 1.84 9.77 7.03
C PHE A 337 1.04 10.30 5.82
N VAL A 338 1.67 11.07 4.92
CA VAL A 338 1.05 11.52 3.66
C VAL A 338 0.54 10.33 2.85
N ARG A 339 1.37 9.28 2.76
CA ARG A 339 1.02 8.01 2.13
C ARG A 339 -0.20 7.34 2.79
N SER A 340 -0.28 7.36 4.11
CA SER A 340 -1.41 6.79 4.87
C SER A 340 -2.71 7.56 4.62
N ILE A 341 -2.65 8.89 4.49
CA ILE A 341 -3.79 9.73 4.10
C ILE A 341 -4.25 9.39 2.67
N TYR A 342 -3.32 9.27 1.72
CA TYR A 342 -3.65 8.90 0.35
C TYR A 342 -4.40 7.57 0.30
N ARG A 343 -3.94 6.54 1.02
CA ARG A 343 -4.65 5.25 1.08
C ARG A 343 -6.02 5.32 1.72
N LEU A 344 -6.17 6.11 2.77
CA LEU A 344 -7.47 6.34 3.36
C LEU A 344 -8.42 7.02 2.36
N ALA A 345 -7.94 8.03 1.63
CA ALA A 345 -8.73 8.77 0.65
C ALA A 345 -9.09 7.94 -0.58
N GLU A 346 -8.12 7.22 -1.16
CA GLU A 346 -8.32 6.31 -2.30
C GLU A 346 -9.46 5.31 -2.02
N LEU A 347 -9.43 4.66 -0.86
CA LEU A 347 -10.46 3.68 -0.50
C LEU A 347 -11.79 4.33 -0.07
N ALA A 348 -11.74 5.54 0.51
CA ALA A 348 -12.94 6.29 0.88
C ALA A 348 -13.76 6.71 -0.35
N GLU A 349 -13.08 7.19 -1.40
CA GLU A 349 -13.72 7.61 -2.65
C GLU A 349 -14.27 6.44 -3.47
N GLY A 350 -13.82 5.22 -3.19
CA GLY A 350 -14.31 4.00 -3.83
C GLY A 350 -13.57 3.64 -5.11
N TRP A 351 -14.04 2.56 -5.74
CA TRP A 351 -13.34 1.85 -6.82
C TRP A 351 -13.32 2.61 -8.15
N ASP A 352 -14.30 3.49 -8.38
CA ASP A 352 -14.46 4.26 -9.63
C ASP A 352 -13.85 5.68 -9.55
N SER A 353 -13.11 5.98 -8.48
CA SER A 353 -12.56 7.31 -8.25
C SER A 353 -11.31 7.60 -9.10
N LYS A 354 -11.07 8.88 -9.40
CA LYS A 354 -9.85 9.30 -10.11
C LYS A 354 -8.58 8.96 -9.34
N LEU A 355 -8.63 8.91 -8.01
CA LEU A 355 -7.48 8.56 -7.17
C LEU A 355 -7.09 7.09 -7.27
N THR A 356 -8.07 6.20 -7.48
CA THR A 356 -7.87 4.76 -7.65
C THR A 356 -7.43 4.41 -9.07
N ILE A 357 -7.99 5.10 -10.07
CA ILE A 357 -7.79 4.77 -11.50
C ILE A 357 -6.51 5.42 -12.08
N ASP A 358 -6.15 6.64 -11.66
CA ASP A 358 -5.00 7.34 -12.23
C ASP A 358 -3.70 6.94 -11.52
N GLU A 359 -2.90 6.11 -12.21
CA GLU A 359 -1.62 5.59 -11.73
C GLU A 359 -0.63 6.70 -11.32
N ARG A 360 -0.76 7.93 -11.83
CA ARG A 360 0.16 9.02 -11.47
C ARG A 360 0.06 9.39 -9.99
N TYR A 361 -1.16 9.42 -9.44
CA TYR A 361 -1.33 9.69 -8.01
C TYR A 361 -0.75 8.57 -7.17
N PHE A 362 -0.96 7.33 -7.57
CA PHE A 362 -0.34 6.18 -6.92
C PHE A 362 1.19 6.28 -6.94
N MET A 363 1.81 6.55 -8.09
CA MET A 363 3.26 6.65 -8.22
C MET A 363 3.87 7.75 -7.34
N VAL A 364 3.19 8.89 -7.22
CA VAL A 364 3.70 10.04 -6.45
C VAL A 364 3.37 9.93 -4.96
N LEU A 365 2.12 9.66 -4.62
CA LEU A 365 1.63 9.71 -3.24
C LEU A 365 1.85 8.40 -2.46
N GLU A 366 1.99 7.28 -3.17
CA GLU A 366 2.35 5.98 -2.57
C GLU A 366 3.84 5.70 -2.73
N ALA A 367 4.29 5.46 -3.97
CA ALA A 367 5.61 4.89 -4.23
C ALA A 367 6.74 5.87 -3.91
N LEU A 368 6.68 7.09 -4.43
CA LEU A 368 7.71 8.09 -4.21
C LEU A 368 7.85 8.46 -2.73
N MET A 369 6.74 8.55 -1.98
CA MET A 369 6.79 8.88 -0.55
C MET A 369 7.60 7.84 0.24
N ILE A 370 7.40 6.54 -0.05
CA ILE A 370 8.15 5.47 0.63
C ILE A 370 9.59 5.39 0.13
N VAL A 371 9.85 5.61 -1.15
CA VAL A 371 11.22 5.72 -1.69
C VAL A 371 11.99 6.83 -0.98
N LEU A 372 11.39 8.02 -0.83
CA LEU A 372 12.02 9.16 -0.15
C LEU A 372 12.22 8.88 1.34
N ALA A 373 11.23 8.30 2.03
CA ALA A 373 11.36 7.92 3.44
C ALA A 373 12.49 6.90 3.64
N THR A 374 12.58 5.92 2.72
CA THR A 374 13.63 4.91 2.73
C THR A 374 15.00 5.50 2.44
N PHE A 375 15.09 6.42 1.49
CA PHE A 375 16.32 7.15 1.20
C PHE A 375 16.83 7.90 2.43
N CYS A 376 15.96 8.67 3.10
CA CYS A 376 16.28 9.39 4.34
C CYS A 376 16.86 8.46 5.42
N MET A 377 16.21 7.30 5.64
CA MET A 377 16.62 6.32 6.65
C MET A 377 17.84 5.48 6.24
N THR A 378 18.13 5.38 4.95
CA THR A 378 19.36 4.75 4.44
C THR A 378 20.56 5.66 4.64
N VAL A 379 20.46 6.93 4.23
CA VAL A 379 21.57 7.90 4.29
C VAL A 379 21.91 8.22 5.74
N LEU A 380 20.89 8.47 6.56
CA LEU A 380 21.02 8.74 7.98
C LEU A 380 20.55 7.52 8.76
N HIS A 381 21.28 6.42 8.62
CA HIS A 381 20.98 5.17 9.32
C HIS A 381 21.18 5.32 10.84
N PRO A 382 20.32 4.72 11.71
CA PRO A 382 20.46 4.81 13.17
C PRO A 382 21.84 4.37 13.67
N GLY A 383 22.43 3.38 13.02
CA GLY A 383 23.79 2.92 13.32
C GLY A 383 24.88 3.97 13.15
N LEU A 384 24.72 4.89 12.19
CA LEU A 384 25.64 6.02 11.99
C LEU A 384 25.48 7.05 13.10
N ALA A 385 24.23 7.32 13.51
CA ALA A 385 23.90 8.27 14.56
C ALA A 385 24.38 7.80 15.95
N TYR A 386 24.15 6.53 16.29
CA TYR A 386 24.49 5.98 17.61
C TYR A 386 25.92 5.47 17.72
N GLY A 387 26.53 5.06 16.60
CA GLY A 387 27.83 4.41 16.58
C GLY A 387 27.75 2.89 16.84
N ARG A 388 28.78 2.16 16.39
CA ARG A 388 28.80 0.68 16.31
C ARG A 388 28.64 -0.06 17.65
N ASN A 389 29.00 0.58 18.77
CA ASN A 389 29.04 -0.04 20.10
C ASN A 389 27.94 0.46 21.05
N ALA A 390 27.03 1.31 20.58
CA ALA A 390 25.95 1.83 21.42
C ALA A 390 24.86 0.76 21.61
N ASN A 391 24.96 -0.03 22.68
CA ASN A 391 23.91 -0.96 23.10
C ASN A 391 22.76 -0.19 23.77
N LEU A 392 21.90 0.43 22.96
CA LEU A 392 20.70 1.12 23.41
C LEU A 392 19.57 0.10 23.63
N VAL A 393 19.65 -0.67 24.72
CA VAL A 393 18.57 -1.57 25.12
C VAL A 393 17.53 -0.76 25.87
N VAL A 394 16.35 -0.57 25.27
CA VAL A 394 15.20 0.06 25.92
C VAL A 394 14.65 -0.88 27.01
N LYS A 395 15.23 -0.84 28.21
CA LYS A 395 14.74 -1.60 29.37
C LYS A 395 13.60 -0.84 30.06
N ASN A 396 12.64 -1.56 30.63
CA ASN A 396 11.70 -0.97 31.59
C ASN A 396 12.53 -0.53 32.80
N GLN A 397 12.76 0.77 32.98
CA GLN A 397 13.16 1.30 34.28
C GLN A 397 11.95 1.13 35.21
N THR A 398 11.90 0.00 35.91
CA THR A 398 11.16 -0.10 37.17
C THR A 398 11.76 0.94 38.10
N ALA A 399 10.92 1.82 38.64
CA ALA A 399 11.32 2.75 39.67
C ALA A 399 11.72 1.93 40.91
N THR A 400 12.97 1.52 40.99
CA THR A 400 13.62 1.27 42.28
C THR A 400 14.02 2.62 42.81
N THR A 401 13.30 3.04 43.85
CA THR A 401 13.72 3.98 44.89
C THR A 401 15.21 4.31 44.87
N GLN A 402 15.55 5.47 44.33
CA GLN A 402 16.66 6.27 44.83
C GLN A 402 16.03 7.56 45.36
N GLU A 403 15.53 7.47 46.59
CA GLU A 403 15.53 8.63 47.49
C GLU A 403 16.98 9.11 47.62
N ASP A 404 17.15 10.43 47.51
CA ASP A 404 18.23 11.23 48.09
C ASP A 404 19.67 10.68 47.99
N ALA A 405 20.32 10.94 46.86
CA ALA A 405 21.77 11.13 46.85
C ALA A 405 22.15 12.24 45.86
N PRO A 406 22.77 13.35 46.30
CA PRO A 406 23.35 14.29 45.35
C PRO A 406 24.44 13.55 44.57
N TYR A 407 24.35 13.57 43.24
CA TYR A 407 25.34 12.95 42.37
C TYR A 407 26.70 13.62 42.59
N ILE A 408 27.57 12.94 43.33
CA ILE A 408 28.95 13.34 43.55
C ILE A 408 29.70 13.10 42.23
N TYR A 409 30.15 14.18 41.59
CA TYR A 409 31.14 14.10 40.52
C TYR A 409 32.38 13.39 41.06
N PRO A 410 32.94 12.35 40.40
CA PRO A 410 34.25 11.84 40.78
C PRO A 410 35.26 12.95 40.46
N THR A 411 35.68 13.67 41.51
CA THR A 411 36.78 14.65 41.46
C THR A 411 38.09 13.88 41.35
N ASN A 412 38.34 13.32 40.17
CA ASN A 412 39.66 12.82 39.84
C ASN A 412 40.56 14.04 39.59
N LYS A 413 41.48 14.34 40.52
CA LYS A 413 42.28 15.58 40.56
C LYS A 413 43.20 15.79 39.34
N ASP A 414 43.30 14.82 38.44
CA ASP A 414 44.20 14.85 37.29
C ASP A 414 43.52 15.17 35.95
N TYR A 415 42.19 15.35 35.94
CA TYR A 415 41.42 15.56 34.71
C TYR A 415 40.51 16.79 34.80
N ASP A 416 40.44 17.56 33.72
CA ASP A 416 39.50 18.67 33.60
C ASP A 416 38.05 18.16 33.54
N TYR A 417 37.10 19.08 33.61
CA TYR A 417 35.66 18.79 33.57
C TYR A 417 35.21 18.04 32.30
N TYR A 418 36.08 17.94 31.28
CA TYR A 418 35.88 17.23 30.02
C TYR A 418 36.72 15.94 29.90
N GLY A 419 37.39 15.50 30.96
CA GLY A 419 38.23 14.30 30.94
C GLY A 419 39.55 14.46 30.20
N ARG A 420 40.02 15.69 29.94
CA ARG A 420 41.37 15.94 29.44
C ARG A 420 42.33 15.97 30.61
N LYS A 421 43.44 15.24 30.48
CA LYS A 421 44.52 15.25 31.47
C LYS A 421 45.09 16.67 31.54
N PHE A 422 45.16 17.27 32.73
CA PHE A 422 45.91 18.52 32.89
C PHE A 422 47.38 18.21 32.55
N LEU A 423 47.91 18.89 31.53
CA LEU A 423 49.33 18.80 31.13
C LEU A 423 50.20 19.54 32.13
#